data_AF-A0A1F7BNQ3-F1
#
_entry.id   AF-A0A1F7BNQ3-F1
#
_cell.length_a   1.000
_cell.length_b   1.000
_cell.length_c   1.000
_cell.angle_alpha   90.00
_cell.angle_beta   90.00
_cell.angle_gamma   90.00
#
_symmetry.space_group_name_H-M   'P 1'
#
loop_
_entity.id
_entity.type
_entity.pdbx_description
1 polymer ?
#
loop_
_entity_poly.entity_id
_entity_poly.type
_entity_poly.pdbx_seq_one_letter_code
_entity_poly.pdbx_strand_id
1 'polypeptide(L)'
;MTIDPVKIPQNVYVEDRIIGSITLRQIIICLLSGGLSYGLFASTKAAGALSMVTGVLSWTPLVIGAAFAFMKINGISLTRFCLLMLEKMDKPAIRVWAPRRGITISIGTASLKSDKEMAQEKNMEEAKRRAEEKSKRIHELSELLDKGPEETDDQGHTIERTTPAASSLPVDKSRVSAEPLESSTPFDAVQPPSVARALIRDIAPPASL
;
A
#
# COMPACT_ATOMS: atom_id res chain seq x y z
N MET A 1 -30.20 10.53 10.91
CA MET A 1 -30.50 9.10 10.65
C MET A 1 -29.91 8.29 11.78
N THR A 2 -30.73 7.64 12.58
CA THR A 2 -30.32 6.64 13.57
C THR A 2 -29.79 5.42 12.84
N ILE A 3 -28.57 4.99 13.17
CA ILE A 3 -27.99 3.77 12.61
C ILE A 3 -28.64 2.61 13.36
N ASP A 4 -29.47 1.83 12.67
CA ASP A 4 -30.03 0.62 13.27
C ASP A 4 -28.90 -0.40 13.53
N PRO A 5 -28.86 -1.01 14.73
CA PRO A 5 -27.79 -1.95 15.08
C PRO A 5 -27.88 -3.19 14.17
N VAL A 6 -26.83 -3.40 13.38
CA VAL A 6 -26.71 -4.59 12.51
C VAL A 6 -26.70 -5.84 13.38
N LYS A 7 -27.71 -6.70 13.20
CA LYS A 7 -27.82 -7.97 13.93
C LYS A 7 -26.75 -8.94 13.42
N ILE A 8 -25.71 -9.14 14.22
CA ILE A 8 -24.64 -10.07 13.91
C ILE A 8 -25.17 -11.50 14.12
N PRO A 9 -25.01 -12.41 13.15
CA PRO A 9 -25.43 -13.79 13.31
C PRO A 9 -24.63 -14.50 14.43
N GLN A 10 -25.33 -15.31 15.24
CA GLN A 10 -24.76 -15.98 16.42
C GLN A 10 -23.64 -16.98 16.09
N ASN A 11 -23.61 -17.52 14.86
CA ASN A 11 -22.68 -18.58 14.46
C ASN A 11 -21.31 -18.07 13.98
N VAL A 12 -21.03 -16.76 14.05
CA VAL A 12 -19.75 -16.20 13.58
C VAL A 12 -18.56 -16.64 14.43
N TYR A 13 -18.80 -17.07 15.67
CA TYR A 13 -17.74 -17.39 16.64
C TYR A 13 -17.45 -18.89 16.80
N VAL A 14 -18.13 -19.77 16.05
CA VAL A 14 -17.91 -21.21 16.14
C VAL A 14 -16.87 -21.64 15.11
N GLU A 15 -15.77 -22.25 15.56
CA GLU A 15 -14.78 -22.83 14.66
C GLU A 15 -15.40 -23.93 13.80
N ASP A 16 -14.97 -24.03 12.54
CA ASP A 16 -15.46 -25.04 11.62
C ASP A 16 -15.07 -26.46 12.06
N ARG A 17 -16.08 -27.33 12.18
CA ARG A 17 -15.95 -28.73 12.63
C ARG A 17 -16.35 -29.64 11.49
N ILE A 18 -15.41 -30.47 11.05
CA ILE A 18 -15.62 -31.35 9.90
C ILE A 18 -16.16 -32.71 10.35
N ILE A 19 -15.53 -33.31 11.37
CA ILE A 19 -15.86 -34.65 11.85
C ILE A 19 -16.16 -34.57 13.34
N GLY A 20 -17.44 -34.54 13.70
CA GLY A 20 -17.90 -34.52 15.08
C GLY A 20 -17.34 -33.34 15.89
N SER A 21 -16.53 -33.64 16.90
CA SER A 21 -15.89 -32.65 17.78
C SER A 21 -14.51 -32.18 17.30
N ILE A 22 -14.03 -32.65 16.15
CA ILE A 22 -12.71 -32.32 15.62
C ILE A 22 -12.80 -31.13 14.66
N THR A 23 -11.97 -30.12 14.89
CA THR A 23 -11.92 -28.91 14.05
C THR A 23 -11.03 -29.10 12.83
N LEU A 24 -11.30 -28.36 11.74
CA LEU A 24 -10.45 -28.39 10.53
C LEU A 24 -8.98 -28.15 10.87
N ARG A 25 -8.72 -27.20 11.77
CA ARG A 25 -7.37 -26.87 12.24
C ARG A 25 -6.67 -28.08 12.86
N GLN A 26 -7.36 -28.85 13.70
CA GLN A 26 -6.79 -30.03 14.35
C GLN A 26 -6.38 -31.09 13.33
N ILE A 27 -7.22 -31.31 12.32
CA ILE A 27 -6.95 -32.25 11.23
C ILE A 27 -5.70 -31.82 10.47
N ILE A 28 -5.58 -30.54 10.09
CA ILE A 28 -4.40 -30.01 9.39
C ILE A 28 -3.13 -30.22 10.22
N ILE A 29 -3.16 -29.91 11.52
CA ILE A 29 -1.99 -30.08 12.41
C ILE A 29 -1.59 -31.55 12.50
N CYS A 30 -2.56 -32.47 12.67
CA CYS A 30 -2.31 -33.90 12.70
C CYS A 30 -1.76 -34.43 11.37
N LEU A 31 -2.26 -33.92 10.24
CA LEU A 31 -1.80 -34.32 8.91
C LEU A 31 -0.36 -33.88 8.65
N LEU A 32 -0.01 -32.63 9.01
CA LEU A 32 1.36 -32.11 8.88
C LEU A 32 2.35 -32.84 9.79
N SER A 33 2.00 -33.03 11.07
CA SER A 33 2.86 -33.72 12.03
C SER A 33 2.99 -35.22 11.75
N GLY A 34 1.90 -35.87 11.30
CA GLY A 34 1.90 -37.26 10.85
C GLY A 34 2.70 -37.45 9.57
N GLY A 35 2.53 -36.56 8.59
CA GLY A 35 3.32 -36.54 7.37
C GLY A 35 4.82 -36.37 7.64
N LEU A 36 5.19 -35.46 8.55
CA LEU A 36 6.57 -35.26 8.97
C LEU A 36 7.14 -36.51 9.68
N SER A 37 6.36 -37.13 10.57
CA SER A 37 6.77 -38.35 11.28
C SER A 37 6.95 -39.53 10.34
N TYR A 38 6.03 -39.71 9.39
CA TYR A 38 6.14 -40.72 8.36
C TYR A 38 7.34 -40.45 7.44
N GLY A 39 7.58 -39.19 7.08
CA GLY A 39 8.76 -38.77 6.32
C GLY A 39 10.06 -39.16 7.04
N LEU A 40 10.18 -38.86 8.33
CA LEU A 40 11.33 -39.25 9.15
C LEU A 40 11.48 -40.78 9.26
N PHE A 41 10.37 -41.50 9.43
CA PHE A 41 10.39 -42.96 9.46
C PHE A 41 10.83 -43.55 8.11
N ALA A 42 10.33 -43.02 6.99
CA ALA A 42 10.70 -43.46 5.66
C ALA A 42 12.18 -43.16 5.36
N SER A 43 12.67 -41.97 5.73
CA SER A 43 14.07 -41.58 5.57
C SER A 43 15.01 -42.45 6.42
N THR A 44 14.67 -42.72 7.68
CA THR A 44 15.48 -43.59 8.55
C THR A 44 15.48 -45.04 8.08
N LYS A 45 14.35 -45.53 7.54
CA LYS A 45 14.26 -46.84 6.89
C LYS A 45 15.14 -46.93 5.64
N ALA A 46 15.10 -45.90 4.78
CA ALA A 46 15.92 -45.86 3.57
C ALA A 46 17.43 -45.79 3.89
N ALA A 47 17.81 -45.13 4.99
CA ALA A 47 19.19 -45.04 5.44
C ALA A 47 19.71 -46.34 6.11
N GLY A 48 18.87 -47.37 6.29
CA GLY A 48 19.26 -48.62 6.95
C GLY A 48 19.49 -48.52 8.47
N ALA A 49 19.24 -47.35 9.07
CA ALA A 49 19.46 -47.08 10.49
C ALA A 49 18.22 -47.42 11.35
N LEU A 50 17.48 -48.48 11.00
CA LEU A 50 16.23 -48.84 11.65
C LEU A 50 16.49 -49.65 12.92
N SER A 51 16.86 -48.95 13.99
CA SER A 51 16.82 -49.48 15.36
C SER A 51 15.43 -49.27 15.96
N MET A 52 15.05 -50.08 16.95
CA MET A 52 13.80 -49.87 17.70
C MET A 52 13.74 -48.45 18.30
N VAL A 53 14.89 -47.91 18.72
CA VAL A 53 14.99 -46.56 19.28
C VAL A 53 14.71 -45.49 18.21
N THR A 54 15.31 -45.60 17.02
CA THR A 54 15.12 -44.61 15.94
C THR A 54 13.72 -44.68 15.34
N GLY A 55 13.12 -45.88 15.31
CA GLY A 55 11.73 -46.08 14.95
C GLY A 55 10.78 -45.33 15.89
N VAL A 56 10.91 -45.51 17.20
CA VAL A 56 10.08 -44.79 18.19
C VAL A 56 10.31 -43.28 18.11
N LEU A 57 11.57 -42.85 17.97
CA LEU A 57 11.90 -41.43 17.89
C LEU A 57 11.29 -40.75 16.65
N SER A 58 11.14 -41.48 15.54
CA SER A 58 10.53 -40.95 14.32
C SER A 58 9.05 -40.59 14.49
N TRP A 59 8.35 -41.16 15.48
CA TRP A 59 6.96 -40.83 15.80
C TRP A 59 6.80 -39.68 16.79
N THR A 60 7.90 -39.14 17.34
CA THR A 60 7.84 -38.00 18.27
C THR A 60 7.14 -36.76 17.71
N PRO A 61 7.30 -36.37 16.43
CA PRO A 61 6.62 -35.18 15.92
C PRO A 61 5.10 -35.35 15.86
N LEU A 62 4.59 -36.56 15.62
CA LEU A 62 3.15 -36.87 15.64
C LEU A 62 2.58 -36.65 17.04
N VAL A 63 3.26 -37.16 18.07
CA VAL A 63 2.82 -37.02 19.47
C VAL A 63 2.80 -35.55 19.88
N ILE A 64 3.86 -34.80 19.53
CA ILE A 64 3.94 -33.37 19.80
C ILE A 64 2.83 -32.62 19.03
N GLY A 65 2.64 -32.92 17.75
CA GLY A 65 1.58 -32.33 16.92
C GLY A 65 0.18 -32.60 17.45
N ALA A 66 -0.09 -33.82 17.92
CA ALA A 66 -1.34 -34.18 18.57
C ALA A 66 -1.56 -33.38 19.87
N ALA A 67 -0.51 -33.18 20.67
CA ALA A 67 -0.59 -32.31 21.83
C ALA A 67 -0.95 -30.86 21.42
N PHE A 68 -0.35 -30.32 20.37
CA PHE A 68 -0.70 -28.98 19.86
C PHE A 68 -2.14 -28.89 19.31
N ALA A 69 -2.68 -29.97 18.76
CA ALA A 69 -4.04 -30.01 18.23
C ALA A 69 -5.11 -30.11 19.33
N PHE A 70 -4.92 -30.99 20.31
CA PHE A 70 -5.96 -31.35 21.27
C PHE A 70 -5.78 -30.75 22.66
N MET A 71 -4.55 -30.43 23.08
CA MET A 71 -4.30 -29.93 24.42
C MET A 71 -4.79 -28.48 24.55
N LYS A 72 -5.56 -28.24 25.61
CA LYS A 72 -6.04 -26.91 25.99
C LYS A 72 -5.58 -26.60 27.40
N ILE A 73 -5.02 -25.42 27.59
CA ILE A 73 -4.60 -24.89 28.89
C ILE A 73 -5.57 -23.77 29.25
N ASN A 74 -6.34 -23.95 30.33
CA ASN A 74 -7.33 -22.97 30.81
C ASN A 74 -8.31 -22.51 29.71
N GLY A 75 -8.77 -23.43 28.85
CA GLY A 75 -9.70 -23.14 27.76
C GLY A 75 -9.07 -22.54 26.49
N ILE A 76 -7.76 -22.30 26.47
CA ILE A 76 -7.02 -21.78 25.32
C ILE A 76 -6.25 -22.94 24.66
N SER A 77 -6.21 -23.00 23.32
CA SER A 77 -5.42 -24.02 22.61
C SER A 77 -3.92 -23.87 22.87
N LEU A 78 -3.19 -24.99 22.94
CA LEU A 78 -1.75 -24.98 23.20
C LEU A 78 -0.98 -24.09 22.22
N THR A 79 -1.33 -24.09 20.94
CA THR A 79 -0.70 -23.21 19.94
C THR A 79 -0.86 -21.74 20.31
N ARG A 80 -2.07 -21.32 20.71
CA ARG A 80 -2.32 -19.92 21.11
C ARG A 80 -1.61 -19.59 22.42
N PHE A 81 -1.56 -20.53 23.36
CA PHE A 81 -0.80 -20.36 24.59
C PHE A 81 0.70 -20.14 24.31
N CYS A 82 1.31 -20.93 23.43
CA CYS A 82 2.72 -20.74 23.03
C CYS A 82 2.95 -19.39 22.36
N LEU A 83 2.05 -18.96 21.47
CA LEU A 83 2.13 -17.64 20.83
C LEU A 83 2.03 -16.51 21.86
N LEU A 84 1.12 -16.62 22.83
CA LEU A 84 0.99 -15.65 23.91
C LEU A 84 2.21 -15.64 24.84
N MET A 85 2.83 -16.79 25.09
CA MET A 85 4.09 -16.86 25.84
C MET A 85 5.23 -16.19 25.08
N LEU A 86 5.32 -16.41 23.77
CA LEU A 86 6.33 -15.77 22.92
C LEU A 86 6.10 -14.26 22.85
N GLU A 87 4.85 -13.81 22.71
CA GLU A 87 4.47 -12.40 22.79
C GLU A 87 4.81 -11.79 24.16
N LYS A 88 4.62 -12.55 25.25
CA LYS A 88 4.97 -12.11 26.60
C LYS A 88 6.49 -11.91 26.78
N MET A 89 7.33 -12.68 26.08
CA MET A 89 8.80 -12.53 26.17
C MET A 89 9.28 -11.19 25.63
N ASP A 90 8.62 -10.66 24.59
CA ASP A 90 8.95 -9.37 23.98
C ASP A 90 8.37 -8.19 24.77
N LYS A 91 7.25 -8.40 25.48
CA LYS A 91 6.61 -7.33 26.25
C LYS A 91 7.28 -7.11 27.60
N PRO A 92 7.51 -5.84 28.00
CA PRO A 92 8.03 -5.54 29.33
C PRO A 92 7.05 -6.00 30.42
N ALA A 93 7.57 -6.66 31.45
CA ALA A 93 6.78 -7.15 32.58
C ALA A 93 6.13 -6.02 33.39
N ILE A 94 6.72 -4.83 33.38
CA ILE A 94 6.23 -3.65 34.09
C ILE A 94 5.47 -2.77 33.11
N ARG A 95 4.16 -2.66 33.30
CA ARG A 95 3.34 -1.68 32.59
C ARG A 95 3.43 -0.34 33.32
N VAL A 96 4.29 0.56 32.83
CA VAL A 96 4.33 1.93 33.32
C VAL A 96 3.25 2.74 32.61
N TRP A 97 2.41 3.42 33.38
CA TRP A 97 1.51 4.45 32.85
C TRP A 97 2.36 5.69 32.54
N ALA A 98 2.91 5.74 31.33
CA ALA A 98 3.44 6.98 30.78
C ALA A 98 2.29 7.73 30.09
N PRO A 99 2.17 9.06 30.23
CA PRO A 99 1.31 9.84 29.35
C PRO A 99 1.84 9.60 27.93
N ARG A 100 1.11 8.79 27.16
CA ARG A 100 1.41 8.62 25.75
C ARG A 100 1.32 10.03 25.18
N ARG A 101 2.45 10.57 24.71
CA ARG A 101 2.38 11.61 23.69
C ARG A 101 1.50 10.97 22.62
N GLY A 102 0.28 11.48 22.48
CA GLY A 102 -0.70 10.89 21.58
C GLY A 102 -0.02 10.65 20.24
N ILE A 103 -0.41 9.58 19.55
CA ILE A 103 -0.03 9.43 18.15
C ILE A 103 -0.46 10.74 17.50
N THR A 104 0.51 11.60 17.17
CA THR A 104 0.25 12.76 16.34
C THR A 104 -0.04 12.17 14.99
N ILE A 105 -1.31 11.85 14.77
CA ILE A 105 -1.81 11.58 13.44
C ILE A 105 -1.73 12.95 12.76
N SER A 106 -0.55 13.28 12.23
CA SER A 106 -0.53 14.12 11.06
C SER A 106 -1.29 13.30 10.03
N ILE A 107 -2.55 13.65 9.82
CA ILE A 107 -3.27 13.26 8.63
C ILE A 107 -2.54 13.99 7.51
N GLY A 108 -1.34 13.51 7.17
CA GLY A 108 -0.72 13.78 5.91
C GLY A 108 -1.68 13.19 4.92
N THR A 109 -2.39 14.05 4.20
CA THR A 109 -3.06 13.70 2.95
C THR A 109 -1.96 13.30 1.96
N ALA A 110 -1.35 12.13 2.21
CA ALA A 110 -0.38 11.54 1.33
C ALA A 110 -1.15 11.05 0.11
N SER A 111 -1.05 11.86 -0.95
CA SER A 111 -1.27 11.49 -2.34
C SER A 111 -2.73 11.26 -2.76
N LEU A 112 -3.51 12.34 -2.76
CA LEU A 112 -4.23 12.65 -3.99
C LEU A 112 -3.29 13.55 -4.77
N LYS A 113 -2.77 13.10 -5.92
CA LYS A 113 -2.12 14.00 -6.89
C LYS A 113 -2.99 15.25 -6.99
N SER A 114 -2.38 16.43 -6.83
CA SER A 114 -3.14 17.68 -6.94
C SER A 114 -3.93 17.66 -8.25
N ASP A 115 -5.17 18.11 -8.26
CA ASP A 115 -5.99 18.15 -9.48
C ASP A 115 -5.27 18.85 -10.64
N LYS A 116 -4.32 19.73 -10.33
CA LYS A 116 -3.40 20.39 -11.27
C LYS A 116 -2.42 19.42 -11.94
N GLU A 117 -1.85 18.47 -11.20
CA GLU A 117 -0.93 17.45 -11.74
C GLU A 117 -1.67 16.44 -12.63
N MET A 118 -2.89 16.03 -12.24
CA MET A 118 -3.74 15.18 -13.08
C MET A 118 -4.20 15.90 -14.36
N ALA A 119 -4.49 17.19 -14.29
CA ALA A 119 -4.82 18.00 -15.46
C ALA A 119 -3.62 18.16 -16.41
N GLN A 120 -2.40 18.33 -15.86
CA GLN A 120 -1.18 18.41 -16.67
C GLN A 120 -0.86 17.09 -17.37
N GLU A 121 -1.01 15.95 -16.70
CA GLU A 121 -0.81 14.62 -17.31
C GLU A 121 -1.81 14.36 -18.45
N LYS A 122 -3.10 14.66 -18.23
CA LYS A 122 -4.13 14.54 -19.28
C LYS A 122 -3.86 15.45 -20.48
N ASN A 123 -3.48 16.71 -20.23
CA ASN A 123 -3.17 17.64 -21.32
C ASN A 123 -1.94 17.20 -22.13
N MET A 124 -0.93 16.63 -21.47
CA MET A 124 0.26 16.11 -22.14
C MET A 124 -0.03 14.83 -22.95
N GLU A 125 -0.93 13.98 -22.46
CA GLU A 125 -1.40 12.81 -23.19
C GLU A 125 -2.25 13.20 -24.41
N GLU A 126 -3.17 14.16 -24.28
CA GLU A 126 -3.94 14.70 -25.41
C GLU A 126 -3.06 15.37 -26.46
N ALA A 127 -2.01 16.09 -26.04
CA ALA A 127 -1.06 16.71 -26.96
C ALA A 127 -0.29 15.66 -27.78
N LYS A 128 0.11 14.54 -27.16
CA LYS A 128 0.76 13.42 -27.87
C LYS A 128 -0.17 12.75 -28.87
N ARG A 129 -1.42 12.47 -28.49
CA ARG A 129 -2.42 11.88 -29.40
C ARG A 129 -2.67 12.79 -30.61
N ARG A 130 -2.80 14.10 -30.39
CA ARG A 130 -2.93 15.08 -31.49
C ARG A 130 -1.69 15.13 -32.39
N ALA A 131 -0.49 14.96 -31.83
CA ALA A 131 0.73 14.92 -32.61
C ALA A 131 0.81 13.66 -33.50
N GLU A 132 0.40 12.50 -32.97
CA GLU A 132 0.30 11.24 -33.72
C GLU A 132 -0.77 11.30 -34.83
N GLU A 133 -1.92 11.91 -34.55
CA GLU A 133 -2.95 12.14 -35.59
C GLU A 133 -2.44 13.06 -36.69
N LYS A 134 -1.69 14.12 -36.34
CA LYS A 134 -1.07 15.02 -37.32
C LYS A 134 -0.03 14.29 -38.16
N SER A 135 0.82 13.45 -37.55
CA SER A 135 1.82 12.69 -38.32
C SER A 135 1.16 11.70 -39.27
N LYS A 136 0.06 11.06 -38.87
CA LYS A 136 -0.74 10.20 -39.76
C LYS A 136 -1.33 10.98 -40.92
N ARG A 137 -1.93 12.15 -40.66
CA ARG A 137 -2.46 13.03 -41.73
C ARG A 137 -1.38 13.51 -42.69
N ILE A 138 -0.20 13.86 -42.19
CA ILE A 138 0.94 14.22 -43.05
C ILE A 138 1.37 13.02 -43.89
N HIS A 139 1.36 11.81 -43.32
CA HIS A 139 1.66 10.60 -44.06
C HIS A 139 0.63 10.33 -45.16
N GLU A 140 -0.67 10.46 -44.88
CA GLU A 140 -1.75 10.34 -45.88
C GLU A 140 -1.60 11.37 -47.00
N LEU A 141 -1.28 12.62 -46.66
CA LEU A 141 -1.04 13.68 -47.64
C LEU A 141 0.22 13.41 -48.48
N SER A 142 1.28 12.86 -47.87
CA SER A 142 2.47 12.42 -48.59
C SER A 142 2.15 11.27 -49.54
N GLU A 143 1.29 10.33 -49.12
CA GLU A 143 0.86 9.21 -49.97
C GLU A 143 -0.02 9.70 -51.13
N LEU A 144 -0.91 10.66 -50.90
CA LEU A 144 -1.70 11.29 -51.96
C LEU A 144 -0.83 12.11 -52.93
N LEU A 145 0.22 12.75 -52.43
CA LEU A 145 1.18 13.48 -53.27
C LEU A 145 2.01 12.51 -54.11
N ASP A 146 2.48 11.41 -53.52
CA ASP A 146 3.26 10.37 -54.20
C ASP A 146 2.43 9.59 -55.22
N LYS A 147 1.11 9.48 -55.01
CA LYS A 147 0.20 8.89 -56.00
C LYS A 147 0.06 9.72 -57.27
N GLY A 148 0.48 11.00 -57.26
CA GLY A 148 0.37 11.90 -58.41
C GLY A 148 -1.08 12.08 -58.87
N PRO A 149 -1.36 12.97 -59.83
CA PRO A 149 -2.72 13.10 -60.36
C PRO A 149 -3.12 11.78 -61.03
N GLU A 150 -4.12 11.08 -60.46
CA GLU A 150 -4.87 10.11 -61.26
C GLU A 150 -5.58 10.91 -62.36
N GLU A 151 -5.25 10.59 -63.61
CA GLU A 151 -5.94 11.10 -64.78
C GLU A 151 -7.37 10.52 -64.79
N THR A 152 -8.25 11.12 -64.00
CA THR A 152 -9.69 11.04 -64.24
C THR A 152 -10.06 12.11 -65.25
N ASP A 153 -10.44 11.65 -66.43
CA ASP A 153 -10.98 12.42 -67.54
C ASP A 153 -12.00 13.48 -67.11
N ASP A 154 -11.77 14.69 -67.63
CA ASP A 154 -12.73 15.76 -67.95
C ASP A 154 -14.02 15.91 -67.12
N GLN A 155 -14.06 16.96 -66.30
CA GLN A 155 -15.02 18.07 -66.46
C GLN A 155 -14.70 19.22 -65.50
N GLY A 156 -14.50 20.42 -66.08
CA GLY A 156 -13.95 21.58 -65.38
C GLY A 156 -14.87 22.22 -64.34
N HIS A 157 -14.24 22.95 -63.42
CA HIS A 157 -14.74 24.24 -62.93
C HIS A 157 -13.63 25.03 -62.23
N THR A 158 -13.44 26.25 -62.72
CA THR A 158 -12.63 27.36 -62.19
C THR A 158 -12.90 27.61 -60.70
N ILE A 159 -11.85 27.75 -59.87
CA ILE A 159 -11.97 28.30 -58.51
C ILE A 159 -11.05 29.52 -58.38
N GLU A 160 -11.69 30.67 -58.23
CA GLU A 160 -11.09 31.98 -57.92
C GLU A 160 -10.41 31.98 -56.54
N ARG A 161 -9.23 32.63 -56.49
CA ARG A 161 -8.59 33.02 -55.22
C ARG A 161 -9.43 34.09 -54.53
N THR A 162 -9.95 33.78 -53.36
CA THR A 162 -10.35 34.79 -52.38
C THR A 162 -9.58 34.58 -51.08
N THR A 163 -8.61 35.46 -50.85
CA THR A 163 -7.99 35.66 -49.53
C THR A 163 -8.68 36.85 -48.87
N PRO A 164 -9.18 36.69 -47.63
CA PRO A 164 -9.07 37.78 -46.66
C PRO A 164 -8.53 37.23 -45.33
N ALA A 165 -7.37 37.71 -44.87
CA ALA A 165 -7.19 38.93 -44.07
C ALA A 165 -7.13 38.59 -42.56
N ALA A 166 -5.92 38.66 -42.03
CA ALA A 166 -5.63 38.55 -40.61
C ALA A 166 -6.27 39.70 -39.84
N SER A 167 -7.02 39.39 -38.77
CA SER A 167 -7.51 40.36 -37.79
C SER A 167 -7.02 40.02 -36.38
N SER A 168 -6.21 40.94 -35.87
CA SER A 168 -5.95 41.36 -34.47
C SER A 168 -6.11 40.37 -33.30
N LEU A 169 -5.01 40.15 -32.56
CA LEU A 169 -5.03 39.60 -31.20
C LEU A 169 -5.64 40.61 -30.19
N PRO A 170 -6.43 40.14 -29.19
CA PRO A 170 -7.20 40.99 -28.29
C PRO A 170 -6.50 41.23 -26.94
N VAL A 171 -5.35 41.90 -26.89
CA VAL A 171 -4.73 42.23 -25.59
C VAL A 171 -4.12 43.63 -25.57
N ASP A 172 -4.75 44.52 -24.80
CA ASP A 172 -4.24 45.86 -24.47
C ASP A 172 -3.08 45.79 -23.48
N LYS A 173 -1.88 46.17 -23.94
CA LYS A 173 -0.63 46.12 -23.16
C LYS A 173 -0.46 47.29 -22.17
N SER A 174 -1.39 48.24 -22.15
CA SER A 174 -1.36 49.41 -21.25
C SER A 174 -1.88 49.13 -19.83
N ARG A 175 -2.43 47.94 -19.58
CA ARG A 175 -2.97 47.54 -18.26
C ARG A 175 -2.02 46.70 -17.40
N VAL A 176 -0.82 46.41 -17.87
CA VAL A 176 0.17 45.62 -17.11
C VAL A 176 1.27 46.55 -16.61
N SER A 177 1.17 46.95 -15.35
CA SER A 177 2.26 47.60 -14.61
C SER A 177 2.66 46.68 -13.47
N ALA A 178 3.94 46.32 -13.38
CA ALA A 178 4.49 45.54 -12.28
C ALA A 178 5.41 46.46 -11.47
N GLU A 179 5.15 46.60 -10.17
CA GLU A 179 6.08 47.26 -9.25
C GLU A 179 7.34 46.39 -9.06
N PRO A 180 8.55 46.98 -9.15
CA PRO A 180 9.78 46.25 -8.88
C PRO A 180 9.95 46.01 -7.37
N LEU A 181 10.33 44.79 -6.99
CA LEU A 181 10.65 44.40 -5.61
C LEU A 181 11.83 45.24 -5.06
N GLU A 182 11.62 45.91 -3.93
CA GLU A 182 12.71 46.49 -3.15
C GLU A 182 13.56 45.38 -2.51
N SER A 183 14.82 45.28 -2.94
CA SER A 183 15.79 44.33 -2.39
C SER A 183 16.51 44.92 -1.18
N SER A 184 15.93 44.86 0.01
CA SER A 184 16.71 44.94 1.25
C SER A 184 15.99 44.38 2.49
N THR A 185 16.00 43.07 2.66
CA THR A 185 15.94 42.44 3.99
C THR A 185 16.70 41.12 3.94
N PRO A 186 17.87 40.99 4.59
CA PRO A 186 18.56 39.71 4.70
C PRO A 186 17.73 38.75 5.54
N PHE A 187 17.59 37.52 5.07
CA PHE A 187 16.80 36.43 5.67
C PHE A 187 17.32 35.95 7.05
N ASP A 188 18.38 36.57 7.58
CA ASP A 188 19.17 36.10 8.71
C ASP A 188 18.91 36.88 10.03
N ALA A 189 17.94 37.79 10.03
CA ALA A 189 17.62 38.64 11.19
C ALA A 189 16.46 38.11 12.07
N VAL A 190 16.02 36.86 11.89
CA VAL A 190 14.99 36.24 12.75
C VAL A 190 15.67 35.53 13.92
N GLN A 191 15.96 36.27 15.00
CA GLN A 191 16.25 35.64 16.29
C GLN A 191 14.95 35.11 16.92
N PRO A 192 14.89 33.84 17.37
CA PRO A 192 13.80 33.41 18.23
C PRO A 192 13.91 34.13 19.60
N PRO A 193 12.79 34.48 20.24
CA PRO A 193 12.82 35.06 21.58
C PRO A 193 13.53 34.09 22.54
N SER A 194 14.47 34.61 23.32
CA SER A 194 15.20 33.85 24.34
C SER A 194 14.21 33.35 25.40
N VAL A 195 13.75 32.11 25.25
CA VAL A 195 12.86 31.48 26.22
C VAL A 195 13.64 31.30 27.51
N ALA A 196 13.26 32.08 28.52
CA ALA A 196 13.79 32.03 29.86
C ALA A 196 13.80 30.58 30.38
N ARG A 197 14.92 30.24 31.01
CA ARG A 197 15.32 28.98 31.65
C ARG A 197 14.35 28.42 32.72
N ALA A 198 13.14 28.97 32.84
CA ALA A 198 12.17 28.68 33.89
C ALA A 198 11.32 27.41 33.63
N LEU A 199 11.18 26.96 32.38
CA LEU A 199 10.31 25.83 32.02
C LEU A 199 10.97 24.43 32.14
N ILE A 200 12.24 24.35 32.55
CA ILE A 200 12.97 23.06 32.65
C ILE A 200 12.78 22.40 34.04
N ARG A 201 12.19 23.10 35.03
CA ARG A 201 12.03 22.54 36.39
C ARG A 201 10.96 21.46 36.53
N ASP A 202 10.01 21.35 35.59
CA ASP A 202 8.87 20.44 35.75
C ASP A 202 9.06 19.07 35.06
N ILE A 203 10.21 18.81 34.42
CA ILE A 203 10.46 17.56 33.66
C ILE A 203 11.38 16.58 34.39
N ALA A 204 12.06 16.99 35.47
CA ALA A 204 12.95 16.10 36.21
C ALA A 204 12.23 15.46 37.42
N PRO A 205 12.20 14.12 37.57
CA PRO A 205 11.74 13.50 38.80
C PRO A 205 12.70 13.82 39.96
N PRO A 206 12.21 13.89 41.22
CA PRO A 206 13.06 14.18 42.36
C PRO A 206 14.11 13.09 42.54
N ALA A 207 15.36 13.50 42.78
CA ALA A 207 16.44 12.58 43.14
C ALA A 207 16.11 11.90 44.46
N SER A 208 16.05 10.57 44.45
CA SER A 208 15.91 9.75 45.65
C SER A 208 17.21 9.78 46.46
N LEU A 209 17.13 10.31 47.68
CA LEU A 209 18.10 10.07 48.77
C LEU A 209 17.93 8.65 49.33
#